data_AF-A0A512D4L3-F1
#
_entry.id   AF-A0A512D4L3-F1
#
_cell.length_a   1.000
_cell.length_b   1.000
_cell.length_c   1.000
_cell.angle_alpha   90.00
_cell.angle_beta   90.00
_cell.angle_gamma   90.00
#
_symmetry.space_group_name_H-M   'P 1'
#
loop_
_entity.id
_entity.type
_entity.pdbx_description
1 polymer ?
#
loop_
_entity_poly.entity_id
_entity_poly.type
_entity_poly.pdbx_seq_one_letter_code
_entity_poly.pdbx_strand_id
1 'polypeptide(L)'
;MRILPLAAAAALASTAILSTAGTASAAPAPDTACMRAGMNTLKSLGLFSTVARDGLPISLAVAAGVTVRPGADISGVPDPIPLSVVLADHRAGANSLFIYPWC
;
A
#
# COMPACT_ATOMS: atom_id res chain seq x y z
N MET A 1 -25.13 22.89 -62.85
CA MET A 1 -26.19 21.89 -62.58
C MET A 1 -25.68 20.97 -61.46
N ARG A 2 -26.30 21.08 -60.27
CA ARG A 2 -27.16 20.04 -59.63
C ARG A 2 -26.33 18.88 -59.04
N ILE A 3 -25.89 18.97 -57.78
CA ILE A 3 -26.54 18.52 -56.52
C ILE A 3 -26.70 16.97 -56.45
N LEU A 4 -26.04 16.38 -55.43
CA LEU A 4 -26.09 15.00 -54.87
C LEU A 4 -27.53 14.48 -54.58
N PRO A 5 -27.86 13.20 -54.20
CA PRO A 5 -27.12 12.24 -53.32
C PRO A 5 -27.40 10.71 -53.54
N LEU A 6 -27.06 9.90 -52.51
CA LEU A 6 -27.31 8.47 -52.21
C LEU A 6 -26.13 7.52 -52.55
N ALA A 7 -25.70 6.58 -51.70
CA ALA A 7 -26.28 5.98 -50.50
C ALA A 7 -25.18 5.50 -49.53
N ALA A 8 -25.54 5.41 -48.25
CA ALA A 8 -24.74 4.88 -47.16
C ALA A 8 -24.54 3.36 -47.28
N ALA A 9 -23.34 2.88 -46.91
CA ALA A 9 -23.15 1.50 -46.47
C ALA A 9 -22.06 1.48 -45.38
N ALA A 10 -22.52 1.14 -44.17
CA ALA A 10 -21.71 0.95 -42.99
C ALA A 10 -20.84 -0.30 -43.11
N ALA A 11 -19.59 -0.23 -42.65
CA ALA A 11 -18.86 -1.36 -42.11
C ALA A 11 -17.79 -0.83 -41.15
N LEU A 12 -18.20 -0.63 -39.89
CA LEU A 12 -17.32 -0.48 -38.74
C LEU A 12 -16.54 -1.79 -38.58
N ALA A 13 -15.32 -1.84 -39.11
CA ALA A 13 -14.34 -2.87 -38.79
C ALA A 13 -13.14 -2.20 -38.10
N SER A 14 -13.41 -1.55 -36.97
CA SER A 14 -12.37 -1.27 -35.98
C SER A 14 -12.02 -2.62 -35.36
N THR A 15 -11.00 -3.27 -35.89
CA THR A 15 -10.30 -4.36 -35.22
C THR A 15 -9.85 -3.83 -33.87
N ALA A 16 -10.62 -4.16 -32.85
CA ALA A 16 -10.30 -3.94 -31.46
C ALA A 16 -8.95 -4.61 -31.22
N ILE A 17 -7.90 -3.78 -31.13
CA ILE A 17 -6.68 -4.14 -30.46
C ILE A 17 -7.14 -4.47 -29.04
N LEU A 18 -7.20 -5.77 -28.76
CA LEU A 18 -7.53 -6.30 -27.46
C LEU A 18 -6.35 -5.96 -26.55
N SER A 19 -6.29 -4.70 -26.13
CA SER A 19 -5.50 -4.25 -25.01
C SER A 19 -6.03 -5.04 -23.82
N THR A 20 -5.36 -6.13 -23.48
CA THR A 20 -5.43 -6.76 -22.16
C THR A 20 -4.90 -5.74 -21.16
N ALA A 21 -5.71 -4.72 -20.88
CA ALA A 21 -5.60 -3.89 -19.70
C ALA A 21 -5.90 -4.84 -18.54
N GLY A 22 -4.84 -5.36 -17.93
CA GLY A 22 -4.96 -6.07 -16.68
C GLY A 22 -5.80 -5.23 -15.74
N THR A 23 -6.78 -5.85 -15.09
CA THR A 23 -7.54 -5.22 -14.01
C THR A 23 -6.55 -4.89 -12.90
N ALA A 24 -6.01 -3.68 -12.91
CA ALA A 24 -5.34 -3.11 -11.77
C ALA A 24 -6.40 -2.98 -10.67
N SER A 25 -6.48 -3.97 -9.78
CA SER A 25 -7.27 -3.87 -8.57
C SER A 25 -6.88 -2.58 -7.88
N ALA A 26 -7.85 -1.69 -7.67
CA ALA A 26 -7.62 -0.49 -6.89
C ALA A 26 -6.98 -0.90 -5.57
N ALA A 27 -5.80 -0.35 -5.26
CA ALA A 27 -5.15 -0.62 -3.99
C ALA A 27 -6.14 -0.28 -2.86
N PRO A 28 -6.29 -1.14 -1.84
CA PRO A 28 -7.14 -0.84 -0.70
C PRO A 28 -6.84 0.56 -0.15
N ALA A 29 -7.89 1.26 0.28
CA ALA A 29 -7.70 2.58 0.88
C ALA A 29 -6.70 2.47 2.05
N PRO A 30 -5.83 3.48 2.23
CA PRO A 30 -4.80 3.42 3.26
C PRO A 30 -5.43 3.31 4.65
N ASP A 31 -4.91 2.40 5.47
CA ASP A 31 -5.38 2.20 6.84
C ASP A 31 -4.84 3.28 7.78
N THR A 32 -5.56 4.41 7.80
CA THR A 32 -5.21 5.54 8.67
C THR A 32 -5.53 5.29 10.16
N ALA A 33 -6.39 4.31 10.46
CA ALA A 33 -6.72 3.95 11.83
C ALA A 33 -5.55 3.17 12.45
N CYS A 34 -5.06 2.14 11.76
CA CYS A 34 -3.87 1.37 12.13
C CYS A 34 -2.63 2.27 12.25
N MET A 35 -2.42 3.17 11.28
CA MET A 35 -1.32 4.14 11.34
C MET A 35 -1.41 5.07 12.57
N ARG A 36 -2.60 5.58 12.90
CA ARG A 36 -2.79 6.45 14.07
C ARG A 36 -2.59 5.68 15.37
N ALA A 37 -3.09 4.44 15.45
CA ALA A 37 -2.90 3.56 16.59
C ALA A 37 -1.41 3.27 16.81
N GLY A 38 -0.65 2.95 15.75
CA GLY A 38 0.81 2.75 15.83
C GLY A 38 1.56 3.99 16.32
N MET A 39 1.22 5.18 15.81
CA MET A 39 1.80 6.43 16.33
C MET A 39 1.47 6.66 17.80
N ASN A 40 0.25 6.33 18.25
CA ASN A 40 -0.15 6.47 19.64
C ASN A 40 0.60 5.49 20.55
N THR A 41 0.79 4.24 20.12
CA THR A 41 1.62 3.25 20.83
C THR A 41 3.06 3.74 20.97
N LEU A 42 3.67 4.23 19.89
CA LEU A 42 5.02 4.80 19.94
C LEU A 42 5.11 5.99 20.91
N LYS A 43 4.08 6.84 20.97
CA LYS A 43 4.01 7.97 21.90
C LYS A 43 3.82 7.51 23.35
N SER A 44 2.95 6.54 23.61
CA SER A 44 2.69 6.05 24.97
C SER A 44 3.90 5.36 25.58
N LEU A 45 4.74 4.74 24.74
CA LEU A 45 6.01 4.14 25.16
C LEU A 45 7.16 5.18 25.27
N GLY A 46 6.91 6.45 24.94
CA GLY A 46 7.95 7.48 24.90
C GLY A 46 8.98 7.30 23.77
N LEU A 47 8.68 6.43 22.80
CA LEU A 47 9.61 6.02 21.73
C LEU A 47 9.48 6.85 20.46
N PHE A 48 8.40 7.60 20.29
CA PHE A 48 8.09 8.28 19.02
C PHE A 48 9.24 9.16 18.51
N SER A 49 9.83 10.00 19.37
CA SER A 49 10.94 10.89 18.98
C SER A 49 12.22 10.12 18.66
N THR A 50 12.52 9.05 19.41
CA THR A 50 13.67 8.18 19.16
C THR A 50 13.53 7.47 17.82
N VAL A 51 12.37 6.86 17.57
CA VAL A 51 12.09 6.17 16.29
C VAL A 51 12.08 7.13 15.11
N ALA A 52 11.61 8.36 15.30
CA ALA A 52 11.64 9.39 14.25
C ALA A 52 13.08 9.76 13.84
N ARG A 53 14.04 9.71 14.77
CA ARG A 53 15.44 10.09 14.52
C ARG A 53 16.29 8.90 14.09
N ASP A 54 16.15 7.78 14.79
CA ASP A 54 17.09 6.65 14.74
C ASP A 54 16.45 5.39 14.10
N GLY A 55 15.14 5.40 13.86
CA GLY A 55 14.37 4.23 13.40
C GLY A 55 13.91 3.31 14.54
N LEU A 56 13.09 2.32 14.19
CA LEU A 56 12.55 1.32 15.10
C LEU A 56 13.36 0.02 14.97
N PRO A 57 14.15 -0.37 15.98
CA PRO A 57 14.81 -1.67 15.96
C PRO A 57 13.79 -2.80 15.86
N ILE A 58 14.06 -3.82 15.05
CA ILE A 58 13.15 -4.98 14.91
C ILE A 58 12.92 -5.65 16.26
N SER A 59 13.96 -5.76 17.10
CA SER A 59 13.86 -6.32 18.45
C SER A 59 12.87 -5.55 19.33
N LEU A 60 12.80 -4.23 19.20
CA LEU A 60 11.86 -3.39 19.94
C LEU A 60 10.43 -3.54 19.41
N ALA A 61 10.26 -3.68 18.10
CA ALA A 61 8.96 -3.99 17.51
C ALA A 61 8.43 -5.34 18.02
N VAL A 62 9.27 -6.38 18.04
CA VAL A 62 8.92 -7.70 18.59
C VAL A 62 8.56 -7.62 20.08
N ALA A 63 9.33 -6.86 20.87
CA ALA A 63 9.01 -6.60 22.27
C ALA A 63 7.67 -5.89 22.48
N ALA A 64 7.22 -5.08 21.50
CA ALA A 64 5.91 -4.44 21.49
C ALA A 64 4.77 -5.37 20.96
N GLY A 65 5.06 -6.65 20.71
CA GLY A 65 4.10 -7.64 20.24
C GLY A 65 3.92 -7.69 18.72
N VAL A 66 4.77 -7.01 17.96
CA VAL A 66 4.76 -7.06 16.49
C VAL A 66 5.35 -8.38 16.01
N THR A 67 4.69 -9.02 15.05
CA THR A 67 5.18 -10.28 14.46
C THR A 67 5.23 -10.17 12.95
N VAL A 68 6.09 -10.95 12.30
CA VAL A 68 6.15 -11.00 10.83
C VAL A 68 4.93 -11.77 10.32
N ARG A 69 4.22 -11.23 9.33
CA ARG A 69 3.09 -11.90 8.72
C ARG A 69 3.56 -13.16 7.99
N PRO A 70 2.86 -14.32 8.11
CA PRO A 70 3.24 -15.52 7.38
C PRO A 70 3.36 -15.27 5.88
N GLY A 71 4.51 -15.63 5.30
CA GLY A 71 4.81 -15.44 3.88
C GLY A 71 5.29 -14.03 3.49
N ALA A 72 5.42 -13.09 4.42
CA ALA A 72 6.03 -11.78 4.14
C ALA A 72 7.55 -11.90 3.95
N ASP A 73 8.06 -11.27 2.89
CA ASP A 73 9.49 -11.11 2.68
C ASP A 73 9.97 -9.81 3.35
N ILE A 74 10.81 -9.96 4.37
CA ILE A 74 11.42 -8.84 5.10
C ILE A 74 12.91 -8.66 4.78
N SER A 75 13.45 -9.37 3.79
CA SER A 75 14.87 -9.29 3.43
C SER A 75 15.32 -7.88 3.02
N GLY A 76 14.39 -7.07 2.51
CA GLY A 76 14.62 -5.66 2.15
C GLY A 76 14.28 -4.65 3.25
N VAL A 77 13.84 -5.08 4.43
CA VAL A 77 13.48 -4.17 5.53
C VAL A 77 14.74 -3.76 6.30
N PRO A 78 15.09 -2.46 6.35
CA PRO A 78 16.25 -2.02 7.12
C PRO A 78 16.04 -2.22 8.62
N ASP A 79 17.13 -2.46 9.36
CA ASP A 79 17.14 -2.48 10.82
C ASP A 79 18.21 -1.49 11.33
N PRO A 80 17.84 -0.41 12.04
CA PRO A 80 16.49 -0.02 12.47
C PRO A 80 15.55 0.37 11.32
N ILE A 81 14.26 0.04 11.45
CA ILE A 81 13.23 0.35 10.45
C ILE A 81 12.94 1.87 10.48
N PRO A 82 13.14 2.62 9.39
CA PRO A 82 12.84 4.06 9.36
C PRO A 82 11.36 4.33 9.67
N LEU A 83 11.06 5.43 10.38
CA LEU A 83 9.67 5.78 10.71
C LEU A 83 8.77 5.87 9.48
N SER A 84 9.30 6.34 8.34
CA SER A 84 8.55 6.37 7.07
C SER A 84 8.11 4.99 6.60
N VAL A 85 8.96 3.97 6.75
CA VAL A 85 8.67 2.58 6.41
C VAL A 85 7.68 1.99 7.39
N VAL A 86 7.84 2.25 8.69
CA VAL A 86 6.88 1.81 9.73
C VAL A 86 5.48 2.38 9.45
N LEU A 87 5.37 3.67 9.13
CA LEU A 87 4.07 4.29 8.83
C LEU A 87 3.50 3.81 7.50
N ALA A 88 4.34 3.53 6.50
CA ALA A 88 3.90 2.94 5.24
C ALA A 88 3.32 1.53 5.45
N ASP A 89 3.97 0.71 6.29
CA ASP A 89 3.49 -0.63 6.60
C ASP A 89 2.16 -0.61 7.36
N HIS A 90 2.02 0.28 8.36
CA HIS A 90 0.72 0.48 9.01
C HIS A 90 -0.39 0.91 8.03
N ARG A 91 -0.07 1.78 7.05
CA ARG A 91 -1.04 2.19 6.02
C ARG A 91 -1.44 1.04 5.10
N ALA A 92 -0.63 -0.02 5.01
CA ALA A 92 -0.97 -1.21 4.24
C ALA A 92 -2.02 -2.09 4.93
N GLY A 93 -2.28 -1.89 6.23
CA GLY A 93 -3.33 -2.57 6.99
C GLY A 93 -3.22 -4.09 6.87
N ALA A 94 -4.23 -4.75 6.30
CA ALA A 94 -4.21 -6.20 6.08
C ALA A 94 -3.06 -6.70 5.15
N ASN A 95 -2.47 -5.82 4.33
CA ASN A 95 -1.35 -6.14 3.44
C ASN A 95 0.01 -5.76 4.02
N SER A 96 0.07 -5.38 5.29
CA SER A 96 1.32 -5.10 6.00
C SER A 96 2.24 -6.32 6.04
N LEU A 97 3.55 -6.09 6.03
CA LEU A 97 4.57 -7.12 6.28
C LEU A 97 4.52 -7.61 7.72
N PHE A 98 4.10 -6.74 8.65
CA PHE A 98 4.01 -7.04 10.07
C PHE A 98 2.57 -7.10 10.56
N ILE A 99 2.27 -8.02 11.47
CA ILE A 99 1.04 -8.04 12.24
C ILE A 99 1.26 -7.19 13.48
N TYR A 100 0.49 -6.11 13.58
CA TYR A 100 0.49 -5.17 14.70
C TYR A 100 -0.67 -5.49 15.63
N PRO A 101 -0.49 -5.59 16.95
CA PRO A 101 -1.59 -5.93 17.88
C PRO A 101 -2.59 -4.79 18.13
N TRP A 102 -2.31 -3.59 17.62
CA TRP A 102 -3.20 -2.43 17.62
C TRP A 102 -3.89 -2.21 16.27
N CYS A 103 -3.64 -3.12 15.34
CA CYS A 103 -4.37 -3.34 14.11
C CYS A 103 -4.88 -4.80 14.17
#